data_AF-A0A9E4GFJ2-F1
#
_entry.id   AF-A0A9E4GFJ2-F1
#
_cell.length_a   1.000
_cell.length_b   1.000
_cell.length_c   1.000
_cell.angle_alpha   90.00
_cell.angle_beta   90.00
_cell.angle_gamma   90.00
#
_symmetry.space_group_name_H-M   'P 1'
#
loop_
_entity.id
_entity.type
_entity.pdbx_description
1 polymer ?
#
loop_
_entity_poly.entity_id
_entity_poly.type
_entity_poly.pdbx_seq_one_letter_code
_entity_poly.pdbx_strand_id
1 'polypeptide(L)'
;MTRAEFQDYWKNNHGPLVRSVPEFWAYVRKYIQGHTMSDSVPGFPPQDEAPFDGIAELWFDSVEDIDKAFSHPRYLEIIRPDELKFVDFATSRIFIVEDVEIS
;
A
#
# COMPACT_ATOMS: atom_id res chain seq x y z
N MET A 1 -9.35 1.40 -13.55
CA MET A 1 -8.49 0.26 -13.95
C MET A 1 -9.20 -1.01 -13.53
N THR A 2 -9.00 -2.12 -14.22
CA THR A 2 -9.38 -3.45 -13.71
C THR A 2 -8.46 -3.85 -12.55
N ARG A 3 -8.87 -4.83 -11.74
CA ARG A 3 -8.03 -5.37 -10.64
C ARG A 3 -6.64 -5.79 -11.12
N ALA A 4 -6.59 -6.54 -12.24
CA ALA A 4 -5.33 -7.04 -12.79
C ALA A 4 -4.41 -5.90 -13.24
N GLU A 5 -4.94 -4.88 -13.91
CA GLU A 5 -4.17 -3.70 -14.33
C GLU A 5 -3.67 -2.88 -13.13
N PHE A 6 -4.51 -2.71 -12.10
CA PHE A 6 -4.14 -2.03 -10.86
C PHE A 6 -2.97 -2.76 -10.19
N GLN A 7 -3.11 -4.07 -9.99
CA GLN A 7 -2.10 -4.91 -9.36
C GLN A 7 -0.79 -4.95 -10.16
N ASP A 8 -0.86 -5.03 -11.49
CA ASP A 8 0.32 -5.00 -12.35
C ASP A 8 1.08 -3.67 -12.21
N TYR A 9 0.38 -2.54 -12.34
CA TYR A 9 0.97 -1.21 -12.16
C TYR A 9 1.58 -1.06 -10.75
N TRP A 10 0.85 -1.50 -9.73
CA TRP A 10 1.27 -1.37 -8.35
C TRP A 10 2.60 -2.09 -8.07
N LYS A 11 2.73 -3.31 -8.59
CA LYS A 11 3.93 -4.13 -8.42
C LYS A 11 5.08 -3.67 -9.31
N ASN A 12 4.82 -3.42 -10.59
CA ASN A 12 5.86 -3.28 -11.61
C ASN A 12 6.27 -1.82 -11.87
N ASN A 13 5.45 -0.85 -11.46
CA ASN A 13 5.74 0.57 -11.63
C ASN A 13 5.90 1.26 -10.28
N HIS A 14 4.85 1.22 -9.45
CA HIS A 14 4.84 1.93 -8.19
C HIS A 14 5.83 1.35 -7.17
N GLY A 15 5.92 0.02 -7.05
CA GLY A 15 6.87 -0.65 -6.15
C GLY A 15 8.34 -0.22 -6.38
N PRO A 16 8.88 -0.31 -7.62
CA PRO A 16 10.20 0.22 -7.95
C PRO A 16 10.35 1.73 -7.72
N LEU A 17 9.32 2.53 -8.05
CA LEU A 17 9.33 3.97 -7.81
C LEU A 17 9.49 4.30 -6.33
N VAL A 18 8.67 3.72 -5.45
CA VAL A 18 8.75 3.93 -4.00
C VAL A 18 10.12 3.52 -3.49
N ARG A 19 10.66 2.36 -3.92
CA ARG A 19 12.02 1.91 -3.57
C ARG A 19 13.12 2.90 -3.97
N SER A 20 12.90 3.75 -4.97
CA SER A 20 13.89 4.73 -5.44
C SER A 20 13.97 6.01 -4.60
N VAL A 21 13.08 6.21 -3.62
CA VAL A 21 12.99 7.46 -2.83
C VAL A 21 13.53 7.25 -1.41
N PRO A 22 14.85 7.36 -1.17
CA PRO A 22 15.45 7.04 0.11
C PRO A 22 14.94 7.90 1.26
N GLU A 23 14.48 9.13 0.99
CA GLU A 23 13.95 10.02 2.02
C GLU A 23 12.61 9.55 2.59
N PHE A 24 11.82 8.81 1.80
CA PHE A 24 10.61 8.14 2.30
C PHE A 24 11.00 6.93 3.18
N TRP A 25 11.99 6.14 2.74
CA TRP A 25 12.49 4.98 3.48
C TRP A 25 13.29 5.32 4.74
N ALA A 26 13.66 6.58 4.95
CA ALA A 26 14.26 7.03 6.20
C ALA A 26 13.32 6.80 7.40
N TYR A 27 12.00 6.77 7.17
CA TYR A 27 10.97 6.64 8.20
C TYR A 27 10.17 5.32 8.11
N VAL A 28 10.19 4.65 6.96
CA VAL A 28 9.46 3.39 6.72
C VAL A 28 10.37 2.18 6.97
N ARG A 29 9.95 1.28 7.86
CA ARG A 29 10.67 0.04 8.18
C ARG A 29 10.36 -1.11 7.22
N LYS A 30 9.11 -1.17 6.75
CA LYS A 30 8.64 -2.21 5.85
C LYS A 30 7.51 -1.67 4.99
N TYR A 31 7.42 -2.17 3.76
CA TYR A 31 6.28 -1.95 2.89
C TYR A 31 5.94 -3.26 2.16
N ILE A 32 4.69 -3.71 2.31
CA ILE A 32 4.15 -4.91 1.67
C ILE A 32 2.96 -4.51 0.78
N GLN A 33 2.92 -5.10 -0.41
CA GLN A 33 1.77 -5.03 -1.32
C GLN A 33 1.08 -6.39 -1.31
N GLY A 34 -0.02 -6.50 -0.56
CA GLY A 34 -0.87 -7.69 -0.55
C GLY A 34 -1.91 -7.60 -1.66
N HIS A 35 -1.79 -8.42 -2.70
CA HIS A 35 -2.75 -8.41 -3.81
C HIS A 35 -3.90 -9.37 -3.51
N THR A 36 -5.13 -8.90 -3.65
CA THR A 36 -6.31 -9.76 -3.53
C THR A 36 -6.23 -10.87 -4.58
N MET A 37 -6.35 -12.12 -4.12
CA MET A 37 -6.26 -13.30 -4.98
C MET A 37 -7.51 -13.47 -5.83
N SER A 38 -7.39 -14.21 -6.93
CA SER A 38 -8.55 -14.67 -7.72
C SER A 38 -8.93 -16.12 -7.40
N ASP A 39 -8.05 -16.87 -6.74
CA ASP A 39 -8.28 -18.27 -6.41
C ASP A 39 -9.27 -18.41 -5.25
N SER A 40 -10.16 -19.39 -5.35
CA SER A 40 -11.06 -19.76 -4.27
C SER A 40 -10.33 -20.59 -3.20
N VAL A 41 -10.55 -20.27 -1.93
CA VAL A 41 -10.06 -21.05 -0.79
C VAL A 41 -11.25 -21.68 -0.06
N PRO A 42 -11.31 -23.02 0.07
CA PRO A 42 -12.42 -23.67 0.76
C PRO A 42 -12.62 -23.14 2.18
N GLY A 43 -13.86 -22.80 2.53
CA GLY A 43 -14.22 -22.27 3.85
C GLY A 43 -14.03 -20.76 4.02
N PHE A 44 -13.55 -20.05 2.99
CA PHE A 44 -13.42 -18.58 2.99
C PHE A 44 -14.37 -17.95 1.97
N PRO A 45 -14.72 -16.65 2.12
CA PRO A 45 -15.52 -15.93 1.14
C PRO A 45 -14.87 -15.93 -0.26
N PRO A 46 -15.67 -15.80 -1.34
CA PRO A 46 -15.13 -15.60 -2.69
C PRO A 46 -14.24 -14.35 -2.75
N GLN A 47 -13.02 -14.51 -3.26
CA GLN A 47 -12.04 -13.41 -3.29
C GLN A 47 -12.18 -12.52 -4.53
N ASP A 48 -12.77 -13.05 -5.59
CA ASP A 48 -13.19 -12.31 -6.78
C ASP A 48 -14.26 -11.25 -6.45
N GLU A 49 -15.09 -11.49 -5.42
CA GLU A 49 -16.08 -10.54 -4.90
C GLU A 49 -15.54 -9.59 -3.82
N ALA A 50 -14.26 -9.70 -3.44
CA ALA A 50 -13.70 -8.83 -2.41
C ALA A 50 -13.78 -7.35 -2.80
N PRO A 51 -14.15 -6.44 -1.87
CA PRO A 51 -14.40 -5.03 -2.18
C PRO A 51 -13.12 -4.22 -2.47
N PHE A 52 -11.94 -4.81 -2.26
CA PHE A 52 -10.65 -4.16 -2.44
C PHE A 52 -9.73 -5.00 -3.32
N ASP A 53 -8.92 -4.34 -4.15
CA ASP A 53 -7.98 -5.00 -5.06
C ASP A 53 -6.66 -5.39 -4.38
N GLY A 54 -6.43 -4.91 -3.17
CA GLY A 54 -5.32 -5.33 -2.31
C GLY A 54 -5.19 -4.46 -1.05
N ILE A 55 -4.12 -4.70 -0.30
CA ILE A 55 -3.79 -4.02 0.96
C ILE A 55 -2.34 -3.56 0.94
N ALA A 56 -2.12 -2.29 1.24
CA ALA A 56 -0.80 -1.72 1.48
C ALA A 56 -0.52 -1.80 2.98
N GLU A 57 0.60 -2.43 3.37
CA GLU A 57 0.99 -2.53 4.77
C GLU A 57 2.35 -1.85 4.95
N LEU A 58 2.40 -0.79 5.76
CA LEU A 58 3.62 -0.04 6.04
C LEU A 58 3.90 -0.04 7.54
N TRP A 59 5.15 -0.30 7.89
CA TRP A 59 5.59 -0.43 9.28
C TRP A 59 6.49 0.75 9.64
N PHE A 60 6.31 1.28 10.83
CA PHE A 60 6.99 2.48 11.34
C PHE A 60 7.38 2.26 12.80
N ASP A 61 8.42 2.93 13.27
CA ASP A 61 8.81 2.85 14.70
C ASP A 61 7.90 3.72 15.58
N SER A 62 7.24 4.72 15.01
CA SER A 62 6.40 5.67 15.73
C SER A 62 5.33 6.30 14.84
N VAL A 63 4.27 6.84 15.46
CA VAL A 63 3.26 7.64 14.77
C VAL A 63 3.87 8.93 14.18
N GLU A 64 4.90 9.49 14.80
CA GLU A 64 5.60 10.67 14.28
C GLU A 64 6.31 10.36 12.95
N ASP A 65 6.86 9.16 12.79
CA ASP A 65 7.51 8.75 11.55
C ASP A 65 6.51 8.57 10.39
N ILE A 66 5.24 8.27 10.68
CA ILE A 66 4.17 8.28 9.68
C ILE A 66 4.03 9.69 9.10
N ASP A 67 3.85 10.69 9.98
CA ASP A 67 3.72 12.09 9.54
C ASP A 67 4.95 12.54 8.76
N LYS A 68 6.16 12.24 9.26
CA LYS A 68 7.41 12.57 8.55
C LYS A 68 7.50 11.92 7.17
N ALA A 69 7.10 10.65 7.03
CA ALA A 69 7.14 9.95 5.74
C ALA A 69 6.18 10.58 4.73
N PHE A 70 4.91 10.79 5.12
CA PHE A 70 3.85 11.23 4.22
C PHE A 70 3.79 12.75 4.01
N SER A 71 4.44 13.54 4.86
CA SER A 71 4.63 14.99 4.66
C SER A 71 5.95 15.34 3.97
N HIS A 72 6.87 14.37 3.80
CA HIS A 72 8.18 14.64 3.23
C HIS A 72 8.07 15.21 1.80
N PRO A 73 8.81 16.28 1.43
CA PRO A 73 8.73 16.89 0.11
C PRO A 73 8.94 15.88 -1.03
N ARG A 74 9.90 14.95 -0.88
CA ARG A 74 10.18 13.93 -1.90
C ARG A 74 9.06 12.91 -2.07
N TYR A 75 8.32 12.59 -1.01
CA TYR A 75 7.11 11.78 -1.13
C TYR A 75 6.03 12.53 -1.93
N LEU A 76 5.79 13.80 -1.58
CA LEU A 76 4.78 14.64 -2.24
C LEU A 76 5.11 14.94 -3.71
N GLU A 77 6.39 15.02 -4.06
CA GLU A 77 6.86 15.30 -5.41
C GLU A 77 6.88 14.06 -6.31
N ILE A 78 7.21 12.88 -5.77
CA ILE A 78 7.48 11.68 -6.57
C ILE A 78 6.41 10.61 -6.40
N ILE A 79 6.12 10.23 -5.15
CA ILE A 79 5.27 9.08 -4.85
C ILE A 79 3.80 9.48 -4.95
N ARG A 80 3.41 10.58 -4.30
CA ARG A 80 2.01 11.02 -4.25
C ARG A 80 1.38 11.25 -5.64
N PRO A 81 2.06 11.89 -6.61
CA PRO A 81 1.49 12.05 -7.94
C PRO A 81 1.36 10.72 -8.70
N ASP A 82 2.20 9.73 -8.37
CA ASP A 82 2.09 8.39 -8.94
C ASP A 82 0.90 7.63 -8.36
N GLU A 83 0.69 7.66 -7.04
CA GLU A 83 -0.49 7.08 -6.38
C GLU A 83 -1.79 7.58 -7.00
N LEU A 84 -1.89 8.88 -7.28
CA LEU A 84 -3.08 9.50 -7.87
C LEU A 84 -3.43 8.99 -9.28
N LYS A 85 -2.52 8.26 -9.95
CA LYS A 85 -2.80 7.67 -11.27
C LYS A 85 -3.59 6.37 -11.18
N PHE A 86 -3.45 5.61 -10.07
CA PHE A 86 -3.96 4.24 -10.00
C PHE A 86 -4.74 3.92 -8.71
N VAL A 87 -4.53 4.66 -7.62
CA VAL A 87 -5.25 4.45 -6.36
C VAL A 87 -6.54 5.27 -6.34
N ASP A 88 -7.67 4.60 -6.12
CA ASP A 88 -8.94 5.27 -5.81
C ASP A 88 -9.03 5.55 -4.30
N PHE A 89 -8.62 6.77 -3.91
CA PHE A 89 -8.68 7.20 -2.52
C PHE A 89 -10.10 7.40 -1.98
N ALA A 90 -11.12 7.57 -2.85
CA ALA A 90 -12.49 7.77 -2.40
C ALA A 90 -13.12 6.48 -1.85
N THR A 91 -12.73 5.34 -2.41
CA THR A 91 -13.21 4.01 -2.00
C THR A 91 -12.22 3.24 -1.12
N SER A 92 -10.97 3.71 -1.02
CA SER A 92 -9.97 3.18 -0.10
C SER A 92 -10.35 3.37 1.38
N ARG A 93 -9.79 2.53 2.25
CA ARG A 93 -9.85 2.68 3.70
C ARG A 93 -8.43 2.64 4.26
N ILE A 94 -8.11 3.56 5.15
CA ILE A 94 -6.79 3.71 5.77
C ILE A 94 -6.99 3.67 7.28
N PHE A 95 -6.20 2.85 7.95
CA PHE A 95 -6.19 2.73 9.41
C PHE A 95 -4.75 2.78 9.88
N ILE A 96 -4.53 3.40 11.03
CA ILE A 96 -3.30 3.27 11.80
C ILE A 96 -3.59 2.31 12.93
N VAL A 97 -2.79 1.26 13.05
CA VAL A 97 -2.99 0.17 14.00
C VAL A 97 -1.74 -0.03 14.84
N GLU A 98 -1.92 -0.55 16.06
CA GLU A 98 -0.83 -1.12 16.85
C GLU A 98 -0.89 -2.65 16.70
N ASP A 99 0.24 -3.27 16.39
CA ASP A 99 0.30 -4.71 16.23
C ASP A 99 0.17 -5.40 17.59
N VAL A 100 -0.69 -6.41 17.66
CA VAL A 100 -0.83 -7.31 18.81
C VAL A 100 -0.35 -8.68 18.37
N GLU A 101 0.89 -9.01 18.72
CA GLU A 101 1.50 -10.30 18.38
C GLU A 101 0.88 -11.44 19.21
N ILE A 102 0.55 -12.55 18.55
CA ILE A 102 -0.13 -13.70 19.16
C ILE A 102 0.77 -14.97 19.16
N SER A 103 1.95 -14.92 18.53
CA SER A 103 2.86 -16.07 18.38
C SER A 103 4.32 -15.68 18.44
#